data_AF-M5RTQ9-F1
#
_entry.id   AF-M5RTQ9-F1
#
_cell.length_a   1.000
_cell.length_b   1.000
_cell.length_c   1.000
_cell.angle_alpha   90.00
_cell.angle_beta   90.00
_cell.angle_gamma   90.00
#
_symmetry.space_group_name_H-M   'P 1'
#
loop_
_entity.id
_entity.type
_entity.pdbx_description
1 polymer ?
#
loop_
_entity_poly.entity_id
_entity_poly.type
_entity_poly.pdbx_seq_one_letter_code
_entity_poly.pdbx_strand_id
1 'polypeptide(L)'
;MSSQTFVPGPTENTVRDSEGQIHTPPANWSLLPPGDAAMTRRVKAAGEHWIVQEKKGRRTFSKGIWAPAATIEKIAADLKVERSTESYAKRKVADKQRRDRNQSAYVDEFYQTVVSYLDFHPKHATISARMARAITDHATP
;
A
#
# COMPACT_ATOMS: atom_id res chain seq x y z
N MET A 1 -10.02 20.34 4.39
CA MET A 1 -9.73 19.74 5.71
C MET A 1 -8.23 19.49 5.75
N SER A 2 -7.49 20.38 6.40
CA SER A 2 -6.02 20.39 6.39
C SER A 2 -5.49 19.29 7.29
N SER A 3 -4.94 18.23 6.72
CA SER A 3 -4.30 17.16 7.50
C SER A 3 -2.98 17.68 8.08
N GLN A 4 -2.91 17.87 9.40
CA GLN A 4 -1.65 18.22 10.06
C GLN A 4 -0.71 17.00 10.08
N THR A 5 0.53 17.23 9.66
CA THR A 5 1.58 16.19 9.65
C THR A 5 2.60 16.49 10.73
N PHE A 6 2.90 15.48 11.54
CA PHE A 6 3.82 15.55 12.66
C PHE A 6 4.89 14.46 12.54
N VAL A 7 5.99 14.63 13.29
CA VAL A 7 6.95 13.57 13.57
C VAL A 7 6.70 12.99 14.97
N PRO A 8 7.21 11.78 15.29
CA PRO A 8 7.11 11.25 16.65
C PRO A 8 7.71 12.19 17.70
N GLY A 9 7.01 12.35 18.82
CA GLY A 9 7.48 13.07 20.00
C GLY A 9 8.44 12.23 20.85
N PRO A 10 8.94 12.81 21.95
CA PRO A 10 9.85 12.12 22.88
C PRO A 10 9.18 10.99 23.68
N THR A 11 7.86 11.01 23.81
CA THR A 11 7.06 9.95 24.46
C THR A 11 6.04 9.38 23.48
N GLU A 12 5.52 8.19 23.78
CA GLU A 12 4.59 7.47 22.88
C GLU A 12 3.30 8.26 22.57
N ASN A 13 2.85 9.10 23.51
CA ASN A 13 1.62 9.88 23.39
C ASN A 13 1.89 11.35 23.04
N THR A 14 3.03 11.65 22.42
CA THR A 14 3.33 13.02 21.96
C THR A 14 3.80 13.03 20.51
N VAL A 15 3.58 14.16 19.86
CA VAL A 15 4.01 14.42 18.48
C VAL A 15 4.75 15.74 18.42
N ARG A 16 5.61 15.93 17.41
CA ARG A 16 6.30 17.20 17.17
C ARG A 16 5.93 17.76 15.80
N ASP A 17 5.66 19.06 15.75
CA ASP A 17 5.37 19.75 14.49
C ASP A 17 6.66 20.12 13.73
N SER A 18 6.52 20.90 12.65
CA SER A 18 7.65 21.37 11.84
C SER A 18 8.55 22.38 12.56
N GLU A 19 8.05 23.05 13.60
CA GLU A 19 8.79 24.02 14.41
C GLU A 19 9.50 23.33 15.60
N GLY A 20 9.25 22.04 15.80
CA GLY A 20 9.80 21.25 16.90
C GLY A 20 8.99 21.36 18.19
N GLN A 21 7.84 22.04 18.18
CA GLN A 21 6.96 22.12 19.33
C GLN A 21 6.31 20.76 19.59
N ILE A 22 6.26 20.37 20.86
CA ILE A 22 5.65 19.12 21.30
C ILE A 22 4.16 19.35 21.55
N HIS A 23 3.33 18.50 20.95
CA HIS A 23 1.89 18.47 21.12
C HIS A 23 1.45 17.12 21.68
N THR A 24 0.44 17.15 22.55
CA THR A 24 -0.25 15.95 23.04
C THR A 24 -1.56 15.82 22.28
N PRO A 25 -1.86 14.64 21.68
CA PRO A 25 -3.16 14.39 21.07
C PRO A 25 -4.30 14.63 22.06
N PRO A 26 -5.49 15.04 21.59
CA PRO A 26 -6.65 15.17 22.46
C PRO A 26 -6.94 13.87 23.22
N ALA A 27 -7.42 13.99 24.46
CA ALA A 27 -7.57 12.84 25.36
C ALA A 27 -8.50 11.73 24.83
N ASN A 28 -9.44 12.07 23.94
CA ASN A 28 -10.37 11.13 23.30
C ASN A 28 -9.85 10.58 21.97
N TRP A 29 -8.59 10.82 21.61
CA TRP A 29 -7.98 10.32 20.38
C TRP A 29 -7.15 9.07 20.66
N SER A 30 -7.08 8.18 19.67
CA SER A 30 -6.21 7.01 19.69
C SER A 30 -5.36 6.94 18.43
N LEU A 31 -4.22 6.26 18.54
CA LEU A 31 -3.30 6.07 17.43
C LEU A 31 -3.74 4.86 16.61
N LEU A 32 -4.17 5.09 15.37
CA LEU A 32 -4.31 4.05 14.36
C LEU A 32 -2.93 3.71 13.77
N PRO A 33 -2.38 2.51 14.02
CA PRO A 33 -1.11 2.10 13.42
C PRO A 33 -1.20 1.99 11.89
N PRO A 34 -0.07 2.12 11.16
CA PRO A 34 -0.03 1.89 9.72
C PRO A 34 -0.28 0.40 9.40
N GLY A 35 -0.88 0.12 8.24
CA GLY A 35 -1.03 -1.25 7.72
C GLY A 35 -2.28 -1.43 6.88
N ASP A 36 -3.46 -1.21 7.48
CA ASP A 36 -4.73 -1.37 6.77
C ASP A 36 -5.07 -0.11 5.95
N ALA A 37 -4.90 -0.22 4.64
CA ALA A 37 -5.17 0.88 3.71
C ALA A 37 -6.66 1.28 3.67
N ALA A 38 -7.59 0.35 3.90
CA ALA A 38 -9.02 0.68 3.94
C ALA A 38 -9.35 1.45 5.22
N MET A 39 -8.80 1.00 6.35
CA MET A 39 -8.98 1.65 7.65
C MET A 39 -8.41 3.06 7.66
N THR A 40 -7.15 3.23 7.27
CA THR A 40 -6.48 4.54 7.25
C THR A 40 -7.15 5.53 6.30
N ARG A 41 -7.62 5.11 5.12
CA ARG A 41 -8.38 5.98 4.20
C ARG A 41 -9.73 6.41 4.77
N ARG A 42 -10.50 5.48 5.36
CA ARG A 42 -11.81 5.81 5.94
C ARG A 42 -11.70 6.73 7.14
N VAL A 43 -10.69 6.54 8.01
CA VAL A 43 -10.46 7.43 9.16
C VAL A 43 -10.12 8.85 8.69
N LYS A 44 -9.23 9.01 7.70
CA LYS A 44 -8.91 10.32 7.13
C LYS A 44 -10.13 11.02 6.50
N ALA A 45 -11.02 10.25 5.88
CA ALA A 45 -12.23 10.78 5.26
C ALA A 45 -13.30 11.14 6.31
N ALA A 46 -13.31 10.50 7.47
CA ALA A 46 -14.33 10.67 8.49
C ALA A 46 -14.20 11.96 9.30
N GLY A 47 -13.04 12.62 9.30
CA GLY A 47 -12.90 13.92 9.95
C GLY A 47 -11.49 14.28 10.37
N GLU A 48 -11.39 14.97 11.51
CA GLU A 48 -10.13 15.45 12.07
C GLU A 48 -9.16 14.31 12.38
N HIS A 49 -7.90 14.53 12.02
CA HIS A 49 -6.83 13.57 12.22
C HIS A 49 -5.47 14.25 12.15
N TRP A 50 -4.49 13.65 12.82
CA TRP A 50 -3.07 14.00 12.73
C TRP A 50 -2.31 12.85 12.12
N ILE A 51 -1.51 13.14 11.11
CA ILE A 51 -0.66 12.15 10.44
C ILE A 51 0.70 12.16 11.13
N VAL A 52 1.21 11.00 11.55
CA VAL A 52 2.56 10.88 12.10
C VAL A 52 3.47 10.21 11.09
N GLN A 53 4.55 10.87 10.70
CA GLN A 53 5.53 10.37 9.73
C GLN A 53 6.95 10.65 10.20
N GLU A 54 7.86 9.72 9.91
CA GLU A 54 9.27 9.85 10.23
C GLU A 54 10.10 9.72 8.94
N LYS A 55 10.91 10.73 8.64
CA LYS A 55 11.85 10.66 7.53
C LYS A 55 13.13 9.94 7.99
N LYS A 56 13.45 8.79 7.38
CA LYS A 56 14.72 8.08 7.56
C LYS A 56 15.47 8.03 6.23
N GLY A 57 16.54 8.82 6.14
CA GLY A 57 17.27 9.02 4.89
C GLY A 57 16.39 9.60 3.79
N ARG A 58 16.31 8.92 2.64
CA ARG A 58 15.47 9.30 1.49
C ARG A 58 14.02 8.81 1.58
N ARG A 59 13.66 8.04 2.62
CA ARG A 59 12.33 7.41 2.75
C ARG A 59 11.53 8.03 3.89
N THR A 60 10.23 8.17 3.68
CA THR A 60 9.27 8.59 4.70
C THR A 60 8.48 7.37 5.17
N PHE A 61 8.51 7.12 6.48
CA PHE A 61 7.81 6.02 7.11
C PHE A 61 6.58 6.55 7.84
N SER A 62 5.41 6.01 7.52
CA SER A 62 4.20 6.28 8.32
C SER A 62 4.36 5.64 9.71
N LYS A 63 4.00 6.39 10.74
CA LYS A 63 3.92 5.94 12.14
C LYS A 63 2.49 5.81 12.64
N GLY A 64 1.52 6.14 11.80
CA GLY A 64 0.11 6.02 12.12
C GLY A 64 -0.62 7.34 11.97
N ILE A 65 -1.87 7.33 12.42
CA ILE A 65 -2.79 8.46 12.36
C ILE A 65 -3.44 8.58 13.73
N TRP A 66 -3.30 9.72 14.39
CA TRP A 66 -4.14 10.02 15.53
C TRP A 66 -5.49 10.53 15.03
N ALA A 67 -6.57 10.02 15.59
CA ALA A 67 -7.94 10.45 15.29
C ALA A 67 -8.84 10.14 16.50
N PRO A 68 -10.07 10.69 16.56
CA PRO A 68 -11.02 10.35 17.62
C PRO A 68 -11.20 8.82 17.75
N ALA A 69 -11.05 8.30 18.98
CA ALA A 69 -11.10 6.86 19.25
C ALA A 69 -12.43 6.25 18.80
N ALA A 70 -13.54 6.93 19.06
CA ALA A 70 -14.88 6.53 18.61
C ALA A 70 -14.99 6.38 17.08
N THR A 71 -14.29 7.24 16.32
CA THR A 71 -14.26 7.15 14.84
C THR A 71 -13.47 5.93 14.39
N ILE A 72 -12.32 5.66 15.02
CA ILE A 72 -11.49 4.48 14.73
C ILE A 72 -12.27 3.19 15.02
N GLU A 73 -12.91 3.10 16.18
CA GLU A 73 -13.71 1.95 16.62
C GLU A 73 -14.90 1.68 15.69
N LYS A 74 -15.66 2.73 15.35
CA LYS A 74 -16.80 2.62 14.42
C LYS A 74 -16.35 2.07 13.07
N ILE A 75 -15.30 2.63 12.49
CA ILE A 75 -14.78 2.20 11.19
C ILE A 75 -14.23 0.77 11.25
N ALA A 76 -13.59 0.40 12.37
CA ALA A 76 -13.12 -0.98 12.58
C ALA A 76 -14.29 -1.97 12.61
N ALA A 77 -15.36 -1.64 13.31
CA ALA A 77 -16.57 -2.46 13.38
C ALA A 77 -17.24 -2.59 11.99
N ASP A 78 -17.41 -1.48 11.28
CA ASP A 78 -17.98 -1.48 9.92
C ASP A 78 -17.17 -2.34 8.95
N LEU A 79 -15.84 -2.21 8.98
CA LEU A 79 -14.93 -3.03 8.16
C LEU A 79 -14.99 -4.51 8.54
N LYS A 80 -15.14 -4.83 9.83
CA LYS A 80 -15.28 -6.22 10.29
C LYS A 80 -16.55 -6.84 9.71
N VAL A 81 -17.68 -6.13 9.79
CA VAL A 81 -18.97 -6.57 9.21
C VAL A 81 -18.83 -6.77 7.71
N GLU A 82 -18.28 -5.78 6.98
CA GLU A 82 -18.07 -5.89 5.54
C GLU A 82 -17.23 -7.12 5.16
N ARG A 83 -16.12 -7.35 5.88
CA ARG A 83 -15.18 -8.45 5.62
C ARG A 83 -15.75 -9.83 5.98
N SER A 84 -16.71 -9.90 6.87
CA SER A 84 -17.41 -11.13 7.23
C SER A 84 -18.44 -11.58 6.18
N THR A 85 -18.74 -10.76 5.18
CA THR A 85 -19.71 -11.12 4.14
C THR A 85 -19.14 -12.10 3.11
N GLU A 86 -19.99 -13.03 2.65
CA GLU A 86 -19.62 -13.96 1.57
C GLU A 86 -19.32 -13.23 0.26
N SER A 87 -20.05 -12.14 -0.03
CA SER A 87 -19.82 -11.30 -1.20
C SER A 87 -18.40 -10.70 -1.20
N TYR A 88 -17.91 -10.26 -0.04
CA TYR A 88 -16.54 -9.78 0.11
C TYR A 88 -15.52 -10.89 -0.15
N ALA A 89 -15.74 -12.09 0.39
CA ALA A 89 -14.87 -13.24 0.17
C ALA A 89 -14.82 -13.64 -1.31
N LYS A 90 -15.98 -13.74 -1.97
CA LYS A 90 -16.10 -14.02 -3.41
C LYS A 90 -15.39 -12.96 -4.26
N ARG A 91 -15.58 -11.68 -3.94
CA ARG A 91 -14.90 -10.57 -4.62
C ARG A 91 -13.38 -10.67 -4.48
N LYS A 92 -12.85 -10.99 -3.29
CA LYS A 92 -11.41 -11.15 -3.06
C LYS A 92 -10.81 -12.27 -3.93
N VAL A 93 -11.51 -13.39 -4.07
CA VAL A 93 -11.08 -14.51 -4.93
C VAL A 93 -11.13 -14.10 -6.41
N ALA A 94 -12.22 -13.49 -6.86
CA ALA A 94 -12.36 -13.02 -8.24
C ALA A 94 -11.29 -11.98 -8.61
N ASP A 95 -11.00 -11.04 -7.70
CA ASP A 95 -9.95 -10.04 -7.88
C ASP A 95 -8.56 -10.67 -7.95
N LYS A 96 -8.29 -11.72 -7.16
CA LYS A 96 -7.04 -12.48 -7.27
C LYS A 96 -6.95 -13.16 -8.62
N GLN A 97 -7.97 -13.91 -9.02
CA GLN A 97 -8.00 -14.60 -10.31
C GLN A 97 -7.82 -13.63 -11.49
N ARG A 98 -8.44 -12.45 -11.44
CA ARG A 98 -8.26 -11.41 -12.46
C ARG A 98 -6.81 -10.92 -12.51
N ARG A 99 -6.19 -10.65 -11.36
CA ARG A 99 -4.78 -10.23 -11.32
C ARG A 99 -3.84 -11.32 -11.84
N ASP A 100 -4.08 -12.58 -11.47
CA ASP A 100 -3.27 -13.71 -11.91
C ASP A 100 -3.35 -13.86 -13.45
N ARG A 101 -4.56 -13.73 -14.03
CA ARG A 101 -4.75 -13.74 -15.49
C ARG A 101 -4.03 -12.58 -16.18
N ASN A 102 -4.17 -11.37 -15.65
CA ASN A 102 -3.50 -10.20 -16.21
C ASN A 102 -1.98 -10.32 -16.12
N GLN A 103 -1.46 -10.90 -15.04
CA GLN A 103 -0.04 -11.14 -14.86
C GLN A 103 0.48 -12.16 -15.89
N SER A 104 -0.22 -13.28 -16.09
CA SER A 104 0.16 -14.26 -17.12
C SER A 104 0.18 -13.63 -18.51
N ALA A 105 -0.85 -12.87 -18.88
CA ALA A 105 -0.90 -12.18 -20.16
C ALA A 105 0.26 -11.18 -20.32
N TYR A 106 0.59 -10.43 -19.26
CA TYR A 106 1.73 -9.52 -19.25
C TYR A 106 3.07 -10.25 -19.42
N VAL A 107 3.26 -11.38 -18.73
CA VAL A 107 4.49 -12.19 -18.84
C VAL A 107 4.69 -12.68 -20.28
N ASP A 108 3.62 -13.16 -20.92
CA ASP A 108 3.66 -13.63 -22.30
C ASP A 108 3.94 -12.48 -23.29
N GLU A 109 3.28 -11.34 -23.13
CA GLU A 109 3.51 -10.14 -23.96
C GLU A 109 4.94 -9.61 -23.78
N PHE A 110 5.44 -9.59 -22.53
CA PHE A 110 6.79 -9.16 -22.23
C PHE A 110 7.82 -10.09 -22.88
N TYR A 111 7.63 -11.41 -22.81
CA TYR A 111 8.48 -12.37 -23.52
C TYR A 111 8.53 -12.09 -25.02
N GLN A 112 7.39 -11.90 -25.68
CA GLN A 112 7.36 -11.60 -27.12
C GLN A 112 8.04 -10.27 -27.45
N THR A 113 7.88 -9.27 -26.58
CA THR A 113 8.55 -7.98 -26.70
C THR A 113 10.06 -8.14 -26.59
N VAL A 114 10.56 -8.96 -25.66
CA VAL A 114 12.00 -9.23 -25.53
C VAL A 114 12.53 -9.99 -26.75
N VAL A 115 11.83 -11.00 -27.25
CA VAL A 115 12.21 -11.70 -28.49
C VAL A 115 12.35 -10.72 -29.66
N SER A 116 11.38 -9.82 -29.79
CA SER A 116 11.35 -8.79 -30.84
C SER A 116 12.47 -7.76 -30.66
N TYR A 117 12.74 -7.36 -29.42
CA TYR A 117 13.80 -6.40 -29.08
C TYR A 117 15.21 -6.96 -29.32
N LEU A 118 15.42 -8.26 -29.05
CA LEU A 118 16.72 -8.90 -29.30
C LEU A 118 17.04 -8.97 -30.80
N ASP A 119 16.03 -9.15 -31.66
CA ASP A 119 16.13 -9.13 -33.12
C ASP A 119 17.26 -10.02 -33.70
N PHE A 120 17.41 -11.22 -33.15
CA PHE A 120 18.42 -12.15 -33.65
C PHE A 120 18.03 -12.69 -35.02
N HIS A 121 19.02 -12.82 -35.92
CA HIS A 121 18.85 -13.48 -37.20
C HIS A 121 18.18 -14.88 -37.02
N PRO A 122 17.25 -15.31 -37.89
CA PRO A 122 16.47 -16.56 -37.71
C PRO A 122 17.30 -17.82 -37.41
N LYS A 123 18.53 -17.92 -37.94
CA LYS A 123 19.50 -19.00 -37.64
C LYS A 123 19.85 -19.13 -36.15
N HIS A 124 19.60 -18.11 -35.34
CA HIS A 124 19.84 -18.06 -33.90
C HIS A 124 18.55 -17.97 -33.07
N ALA A 125 17.38 -18.29 -33.66
CA ALA A 125 16.08 -18.20 -32.98
C ALA A 125 16.05 -18.98 -31.65
N THR A 126 16.69 -20.16 -31.60
CA THR A 126 16.78 -20.96 -30.36
C THR A 126 17.54 -20.24 -29.24
N ILE A 127 18.61 -19.50 -29.57
CA ILE A 127 19.38 -18.73 -28.59
C ILE A 127 18.56 -17.52 -28.11
N SER A 128 17.90 -16.81 -29.04
CA SER A 128 17.02 -15.69 -28.72
C SER A 128 15.89 -16.10 -27.77
N ALA A 129 15.19 -17.20 -28.07
CA ALA A 129 14.11 -17.71 -27.23
C ALA A 129 14.58 -18.07 -25.81
N ARG A 130 15.75 -18.72 -25.68
CA ARG A 130 16.33 -19.05 -24.37
C ARG A 130 16.70 -17.80 -23.58
N MET A 131 17.31 -16.82 -24.24
CA MET A 131 17.70 -15.57 -23.60
C MET A 131 16.47 -14.74 -23.19
N ALA A 132 15.49 -14.60 -24.08
CA ALA A 132 14.24 -13.91 -23.79
C ALA A 132 13.50 -14.55 -22.60
N ARG A 133 13.41 -15.89 -22.57
CA ARG A 133 12.82 -16.60 -21.43
C ARG A 133 13.55 -16.29 -20.12
N ALA A 134 14.88 -16.39 -20.12
CA ALA A 134 15.68 -16.11 -18.91
C ALA A 134 15.52 -14.66 -18.42
N ILE A 135 15.41 -13.70 -19.35
CA ILE A 135 15.16 -12.29 -19.03
C ILE A 135 13.75 -12.13 -18.45
N THR A 136 12.73 -12.69 -19.09
CA THR A 136 11.34 -12.67 -18.62
C THR A 136 11.24 -13.24 -17.21
N ASP A 137 11.73 -14.46 -17.00
CA ASP A 137 11.66 -15.15 -15.70
C ASP A 137 12.42 -14.39 -14.59
N HIS A 138 13.48 -13.66 -14.94
CA HIS A 138 14.21 -12.82 -13.97
C HIS A 138 13.49 -11.50 -13.66
N ALA A 139 12.85 -10.89 -14.65
CA ALA A 139 12.26 -9.55 -14.55
C ALA A 139 10.79 -9.57 -14.08
N THR A 140 10.11 -10.71 -14.16
CA THR A 140 8.71 -10.86 -13.75
C THR A 140 8.59 -11.74 -12.49
N PRO A 141 7.71 -11.39 -11.53
CA PRO A 141 7.47 -12.18 -10.31
C PRO A 141 6.83 -13.56 -10.53
#